data_AF-A0A0E0DYU4-F1
#
_entry.id   AF-A0A0E0DYU4-F1
#
_cell.length_a   1.000
_cell.length_b   1.000
_cell.length_c   1.000
_cell.angle_alpha   90.00
_cell.angle_beta   90.00
_cell.angle_gamma   90.00
#
_symmetry.space_group_name_H-M   'P 1'
#
loop_
_entity.id
_entity.type
_entity.pdbx_description
1 polymer ?
#
loop_
_entity_poly.entity_id
_entity_poly.type
_entity_poly.pdbx_seq_one_letter_code
_entity_poly.pdbx_strand_id
1 'polypeptide(L)'
;MAAADAVDLEFFPIIRRYKSGRVERFTNIDPLPAGTDPATGVTSKDVVVDPATGLWARLFLPPGGGGGGAAQGKLPVVVYYHGGAFILGSAADPFTHSYLNGLVAEAGVHAVALEYRLAPEHHLPAAYEDSWEGLRWVASHATAGGGGGGAEPWLLEHGVFSRVFLAGVSSGGNIAHYVATRAGEHGGLGLGISGLLVVHPYFSGASDIGEEATTWKEEKAKGGEFWRFIYPGSPGLDNPLSNPFYQSRRG
;
A
#
# COMPACT_ATOMS: atom_id res chain seq x y z
N MET A 1 18.19 38.29 -7.44
CA MET A 1 17.55 37.34 -6.50
C MET A 1 16.44 36.66 -7.27
N ALA A 2 16.46 35.34 -7.41
CA ALA A 2 15.32 34.62 -7.98
C ALA A 2 14.10 34.87 -7.08
N ALA A 3 12.92 35.10 -7.67
CA ALA A 3 11.69 35.25 -6.90
C ALA A 3 11.47 33.98 -6.06
N ALA A 4 11.15 34.15 -4.78
CA ALA A 4 10.84 33.01 -3.92
C ALA A 4 9.65 32.24 -4.50
N ASP A 5 9.81 30.93 -4.61
CA ASP A 5 8.76 30.03 -5.11
C ASP A 5 7.56 30.07 -4.14
N ALA A 6 6.41 30.53 -4.64
CA ALA A 6 5.24 30.77 -3.82
C ALA A 6 4.53 29.46 -3.47
N VAL A 7 4.00 29.35 -2.25
CA VAL A 7 3.17 28.23 -1.83
C VAL A 7 1.88 28.21 -2.65
N ASP A 8 1.52 27.04 -3.15
CA ASP A 8 0.26 26.78 -3.86
C ASP A 8 -0.77 26.18 -2.91
N LEU A 9 -0.38 25.14 -2.17
CA LEU A 9 -1.24 24.47 -1.21
C LEU A 9 -0.41 23.91 -0.05
N GLU A 10 -0.97 23.91 1.15
CA GLU A 10 -0.31 23.42 2.36
C GLU A 10 -1.30 22.68 3.27
N PHE A 11 -0.87 21.50 3.74
CA PHE A 11 -1.47 20.78 4.85
C PHE A 11 -0.40 20.59 5.92
N PHE A 12 -0.04 21.67 6.61
CA PHE A 12 0.98 21.65 7.66
C PHE A 12 0.50 20.86 8.90
N PRO A 13 1.37 20.06 9.55
CA PRO A 13 2.80 19.86 9.31
C PRO A 13 3.13 18.69 8.37
N ILE A 14 2.24 18.29 7.46
CA ILE A 14 2.38 17.03 6.71
C ILE A 14 3.08 17.28 5.37
N ILE A 15 2.50 18.14 4.53
CA ILE A 15 2.95 18.36 3.16
C ILE A 15 2.69 19.80 2.71
N ARG A 16 3.57 20.31 1.85
CA ARG A 16 3.43 21.60 1.16
C ARG A 16 3.76 21.42 -0.32
N ARG A 17 2.94 22.01 -1.19
CA ARG A 17 3.17 22.14 -2.64
C ARG A 17 3.40 23.60 -3.00
N TYR A 18 4.39 23.85 -3.84
CA TYR A 18 4.71 25.17 -4.36
C TYR A 18 4.20 25.34 -5.80
N LYS A 19 4.03 26.57 -6.27
CA LYS A 19 3.55 26.88 -7.63
C LYS A 19 4.49 26.39 -8.73
N SER A 20 5.78 26.21 -8.42
CA SER A 20 6.73 25.55 -9.34
C SER A 20 6.45 24.05 -9.57
N GLY A 21 5.60 23.43 -8.76
CA GLY A 21 5.42 21.98 -8.71
C GLY A 21 6.31 21.28 -7.67
N ARG A 22 7.24 21.99 -7.02
CA ARG A 22 8.03 21.44 -5.91
C ARG A 22 7.11 20.98 -4.78
N VAL A 23 7.43 19.82 -4.19
CA VAL A 23 6.73 19.24 -3.04
C VAL A 23 7.71 19.11 -1.88
N GLU A 24 7.26 19.47 -0.69
CA GLU A 24 7.98 19.32 0.56
C GLU A 24 7.15 18.49 1.53
N ARG A 25 7.69 17.36 1.98
CA ARG A 25 7.06 16.45 2.95
C ARG A 25 7.82 16.58 4.27
N PHE A 26 7.21 17.19 5.29
CA PHE A 26 7.93 17.52 6.53
C PHE A 26 8.07 16.34 7.49
N THR A 27 7.20 15.34 7.38
CA THR A 27 7.15 14.18 8.28
C THR A 27 7.55 12.88 7.60
N ASN A 28 8.05 12.94 6.36
CA ASN A 28 8.55 11.73 5.71
C ASN A 28 9.87 11.31 6.37
N ILE A 29 10.00 10.02 6.63
CA ILE A 29 11.20 9.48 7.27
C ILE A 29 12.04 8.79 6.19
N ASP A 30 13.35 8.95 6.30
CA ASP A 30 14.29 8.35 5.36
C ASP A 30 14.13 6.81 5.35
N PRO A 31 14.06 6.20 4.16
CA PRO A 31 13.99 4.76 4.03
C PRO A 31 15.20 4.04 4.65
N LEU A 32 14.95 2.86 5.22
CA LEU A 32 16.01 1.96 5.67
C LEU A 32 16.52 1.10 4.52
N PRO A 33 17.81 0.73 4.49
CA PRO A 33 18.29 -0.28 3.57
C PRO A 33 17.64 -1.64 3.87
N ALA A 34 17.47 -2.46 2.83
CA ALA A 34 17.12 -3.85 3.03
C ALA A 34 18.29 -4.62 3.68
N GLY A 35 17.98 -5.69 4.40
CA GLY A 35 18.97 -6.48 5.13
C GLY A 35 18.36 -7.46 6.12
N THR A 36 19.19 -8.04 6.97
CA THR A 36 18.76 -8.92 8.06
C THR A 36 18.53 -8.10 9.32
N ASP A 37 17.30 -8.14 9.83
CA ASP A 37 16.95 -7.52 11.09
C ASP A 37 17.52 -8.35 12.26
N PRO A 38 18.35 -7.78 13.15
CA PRO A 38 19.00 -8.54 14.22
C PRO A 38 18.03 -8.99 15.33
N ALA A 39 16.89 -8.31 15.50
CA ALA A 39 15.94 -8.63 16.55
C ALA A 39 15.08 -9.85 16.20
N THR A 40 14.66 -9.94 14.94
CA THR A 40 13.75 -10.98 14.43
C THR A 40 14.44 -12.03 13.57
N GLY A 41 15.63 -11.74 13.05
CA GLY A 41 16.35 -12.55 12.06
C GLY A 41 15.69 -12.58 10.68
N VAL A 42 14.65 -11.77 10.44
CA VAL A 42 14.00 -11.61 9.14
C VAL A 42 14.98 -10.98 8.16
N THR A 43 15.08 -11.55 6.96
CA THR A 43 15.88 -10.96 5.87
C THR A 43 14.98 -10.29 4.87
N SER A 44 15.37 -9.10 4.42
CA SER A 44 14.66 -8.35 3.40
C SER A 44 15.54 -8.02 2.19
N LYS A 45 14.89 -7.83 1.03
CA LYS A 45 15.54 -7.34 -0.20
C LYS A 45 14.57 -6.53 -1.05
N ASP A 46 15.10 -5.59 -1.83
CA ASP A 46 14.32 -4.79 -2.78
C ASP A 46 14.38 -5.43 -4.17
N VAL A 47 13.23 -5.48 -4.84
CA VAL A 47 13.09 -6.07 -6.19
C VAL A 47 12.30 -5.14 -7.09
N VAL A 48 12.69 -5.04 -8.35
CA VAL A 48 11.92 -4.32 -9.36
C VAL A 48 10.78 -5.20 -9.83
N VAL A 49 9.55 -4.70 -9.72
CA VAL A 49 8.31 -5.37 -10.12
C VAL A 49 8.00 -5.09 -11.58
N ASP A 50 8.12 -3.82 -12.00
CA ASP A 50 7.96 -3.40 -13.38
C ASP A 50 9.02 -2.35 -13.77
N PRO A 51 10.02 -2.71 -14.58
CA PRO A 51 11.05 -1.79 -15.04
C PRO A 51 10.53 -0.59 -15.85
N ALA A 52 9.38 -0.72 -16.51
CA ALA A 52 8.83 0.35 -17.37
C ALA A 52 8.26 1.51 -16.55
N THR A 53 7.67 1.20 -15.39
CA THR A 53 7.09 2.18 -14.46
C THR A 53 8.01 2.51 -13.29
N GLY A 54 9.04 1.67 -13.04
CA GLY A 54 9.88 1.77 -11.87
C GLY A 54 9.21 1.22 -10.59
N LEU A 55 8.07 0.53 -10.73
CA LEU A 55 7.39 -0.11 -9.61
C LEU A 55 8.33 -1.16 -8.99
N TRP A 56 8.45 -1.13 -7.67
CA TRP A 56 9.31 -2.04 -6.92
C TRP A 56 8.62 -2.49 -5.62
N ALA A 57 9.19 -3.51 -4.99
CA ALA A 57 8.71 -4.05 -3.73
C ALA A 57 9.87 -4.39 -2.80
N ARG A 58 9.63 -4.30 -1.49
CA ARG A 58 10.48 -4.92 -0.49
C ARG A 58 9.91 -6.26 -0.08
N LEU A 59 10.71 -7.30 -0.24
CA LEU A 59 10.40 -8.66 0.19
C LEU A 59 10.95 -8.90 1.58
N PHE A 60 10.23 -9.68 2.39
CA PHE A 60 10.65 -10.10 3.73
C PHE A 60 10.46 -11.60 3.90
N LEU A 61 11.49 -12.27 4.40
CA LEU A 61 11.49 -13.71 4.69
C LEU A 61 11.94 -13.99 6.12
N PRO A 62 11.25 -14.89 6.84
CA PRO A 62 11.65 -15.27 8.18
C PRO A 62 12.96 -16.09 8.18
N PRO A 63 13.67 -16.15 9.31
CA PRO A 63 14.88 -16.96 9.43
C PRO A 63 14.65 -18.41 8.98
N GLY A 64 15.60 -18.96 8.23
CA GLY A 64 15.55 -20.34 7.77
C GLY A 64 14.57 -20.63 6.63
N GLY A 65 13.96 -19.61 6.00
CA GLY A 65 13.21 -19.74 4.74
C GLY A 65 12.08 -20.80 4.76
N GLY A 66 11.54 -21.11 5.94
CA GLY A 66 10.63 -22.25 6.18
C GLY A 66 11.24 -23.41 6.98
N GLY A 67 12.09 -23.13 7.98
CA GLY A 67 12.84 -24.16 8.72
C GLY A 67 12.87 -23.93 10.23
N GLY A 68 11.71 -24.00 10.88
CA GLY A 68 11.56 -23.95 12.34
C GLY A 68 10.25 -24.58 12.78
N GLY A 69 10.11 -25.91 12.62
CA GLY A 69 8.98 -26.68 13.14
C GLY A 69 7.90 -27.09 12.12
N ALA A 70 7.81 -26.42 10.97
CA ALA A 70 7.08 -26.91 9.80
C ALA A 70 8.09 -27.29 8.72
N ALA A 71 8.02 -28.52 8.21
CA ALA A 71 8.94 -29.09 7.24
C ALA A 71 9.21 -28.13 6.06
N GLN A 72 10.48 -27.81 5.79
CA GLN A 72 11.04 -27.32 4.49
C GLN A 72 9.99 -26.68 3.54
N GLY A 73 9.27 -25.68 4.05
CA GLY A 73 7.89 -25.47 3.63
C GLY A 73 7.66 -24.07 3.10
N LYS A 74 7.01 -24.00 1.94
CA LYS A 74 6.46 -22.74 1.41
C LYS A 74 5.54 -22.09 2.46
N LEU A 75 5.60 -20.76 2.52
CA LEU A 75 4.91 -19.88 3.45
C LEU A 75 3.71 -19.20 2.78
N PRO A 76 2.63 -18.86 3.51
CA PRO A 76 1.61 -17.95 3.02
C PRO A 76 2.22 -16.61 2.59
N VAL A 77 1.68 -16.01 1.54
CA VAL A 77 2.16 -14.71 1.02
C VAL A 77 1.29 -13.59 1.57
N VAL A 78 1.90 -12.55 2.12
CA VAL A 78 1.22 -11.31 2.52
C VAL A 78 1.64 -10.20 1.57
N VAL A 79 0.72 -9.67 0.76
CA VAL A 79 0.96 -8.46 -0.02
C VAL A 79 0.54 -7.26 0.80
N TYR A 80 1.48 -6.39 1.13
CA TYR A 80 1.32 -5.28 2.05
C TYR A 80 1.40 -3.93 1.34
N TYR A 81 0.52 -3.00 1.75
CA TYR A 81 0.50 -1.61 1.29
C TYR A 81 0.67 -0.69 2.50
N HIS A 82 1.63 0.22 2.44
CA HIS A 82 1.94 1.13 3.56
C HIS A 82 0.86 2.22 3.74
N GLY A 83 0.91 2.91 4.89
CA GLY A 83 0.03 4.04 5.19
C GLY A 83 0.61 5.36 4.69
N GLY A 84 0.07 6.47 5.20
CA GLY A 84 0.56 7.82 4.84
C GLY A 84 -0.38 8.63 3.96
N ALA A 85 -1.68 8.31 3.99
CA ALA A 85 -2.74 9.08 3.32
C ALA A 85 -2.46 9.32 1.82
N PHE A 86 -1.84 8.35 1.15
CA PHE A 86 -1.43 8.39 -0.26
C PHE A 86 -0.36 9.44 -0.62
N ILE A 87 0.22 10.13 0.36
CA ILE A 87 1.20 11.20 0.15
C ILE A 87 2.53 11.00 0.88
N LEU A 88 2.60 10.06 1.82
CA LEU A 88 3.75 9.78 2.67
C LEU A 88 4.00 8.27 2.77
N GLY A 89 5.14 7.92 3.37
CA GLY A 89 5.53 6.56 3.68
C GLY A 89 6.28 5.89 2.54
N SER A 90 6.73 4.68 2.81
CA SER A 90 7.41 3.80 1.85
C SER A 90 7.38 2.35 2.38
N ALA A 91 7.39 1.37 1.49
CA ALA A 91 7.72 -0.03 1.75
C ALA A 91 9.05 -0.19 2.50
N ALA A 92 9.94 0.80 2.41
CA ALA A 92 11.23 0.83 3.09
C ALA A 92 11.30 1.82 4.28
N ASP A 93 10.22 2.54 4.63
CA ASP A 93 10.25 3.44 5.78
C ASP A 93 10.41 2.66 7.11
N PRO A 94 10.93 3.28 8.19
CA PRO A 94 11.20 2.56 9.44
C PRO A 94 9.98 1.95 10.12
N PHE A 95 8.79 2.54 9.99
CA PHE A 95 7.57 2.02 10.60
C PHE A 95 7.08 0.79 9.86
N THR A 96 6.99 0.87 8.53
CA THR A 96 6.64 -0.25 7.67
C THR A 96 7.64 -1.38 7.82
N HIS A 97 8.93 -1.07 7.80
CA HIS A 97 10.00 -2.06 7.92
C HIS A 97 9.94 -2.80 9.27
N SER A 98 9.84 -2.07 10.39
CA SER A 98 9.76 -2.68 11.72
C SER A 98 8.49 -3.50 11.93
N TYR A 99 7.35 -3.00 11.44
CA TYR A 99 6.07 -3.72 11.50
C TYR A 99 6.15 -5.04 10.72
N LEU A 100 6.70 -5.04 9.51
CA LEU A 100 6.79 -6.23 8.69
C LEU A 100 7.81 -7.24 9.21
N ASN A 101 8.92 -6.82 9.81
CA ASN A 101 9.84 -7.72 10.50
C ASN A 101 9.12 -8.48 11.63
N GLY A 102 8.36 -7.77 12.48
CA GLY A 102 7.56 -8.39 13.54
C GLY A 102 6.50 -9.36 12.99
N LEU A 103 5.70 -8.89 12.03
CA LEU A 103 4.64 -9.70 11.41
C LEU A 103 5.18 -10.98 10.77
N VAL A 104 6.26 -10.88 10.01
CA VAL A 104 6.88 -12.01 9.31
C VAL A 104 7.44 -13.03 10.29
N ALA A 105 8.11 -12.57 11.34
CA ALA A 105 8.69 -13.43 12.36
C ALA A 105 7.63 -14.15 13.21
N GLU A 106 6.58 -13.44 13.63
CA GLU A 106 5.54 -14.00 14.49
C GLU A 106 4.56 -14.90 13.73
N ALA A 107 4.16 -14.52 12.51
CA ALA A 107 3.18 -15.26 11.74
C ALA A 107 3.77 -16.34 10.81
N GLY A 108 5.09 -16.32 10.59
CA GLY A 108 5.75 -17.25 9.66
C GLY A 108 5.24 -17.11 8.23
N VAL A 109 5.28 -15.88 7.69
CA VAL A 109 4.75 -15.53 6.36
C VAL A 109 5.82 -14.91 5.48
N HIS A 110 5.66 -15.00 4.16
CA HIS A 110 6.47 -14.25 3.21
C HIS A 110 5.77 -12.93 2.86
N ALA A 111 6.32 -11.79 3.26
CA ALA A 111 5.71 -10.49 2.97
C ALA A 111 6.30 -9.84 1.71
N VAL A 112 5.44 -9.18 0.95
CA VAL A 112 5.71 -8.39 -0.26
C VAL A 112 5.15 -6.99 -0.04
N ALA A 113 5.98 -6.03 0.35
CA ALA A 113 5.57 -4.65 0.54
C ALA A 113 5.73 -3.87 -0.77
N LEU A 114 4.63 -3.42 -1.37
CA LEU A 114 4.65 -2.71 -2.65
C LEU A 114 4.89 -1.21 -2.46
N GLU A 115 5.79 -0.63 -3.26
CA GLU A 115 6.02 0.82 -3.32
C GLU A 115 5.13 1.47 -4.38
N TYR A 116 3.95 1.93 -3.97
CA TYR A 116 3.05 2.63 -4.87
C TYR A 116 3.42 4.12 -4.97
N ARG A 117 3.12 4.75 -6.12
CA ARG A 117 3.40 6.18 -6.33
C ARG A 117 2.51 7.07 -5.44
N LEU A 118 3.09 8.19 -4.98
CA LEU A 118 2.46 9.11 -4.05
C LEU A 118 1.94 10.37 -4.75
N ALA A 119 0.84 10.90 -4.22
CA ALA A 119 0.36 12.25 -4.54
C ALA A 119 1.24 13.30 -3.83
N PRO A 120 1.30 14.54 -4.34
CA PRO A 120 0.61 15.06 -5.54
C PRO A 120 1.35 14.83 -6.87
N GLU A 121 2.56 14.26 -6.87
CA GLU A 121 3.30 13.96 -8.11
C GLU A 121 2.53 12.95 -8.97
N HIS A 122 1.88 11.98 -8.31
CA HIS A 122 1.02 10.99 -8.93
C HIS A 122 -0.30 10.89 -8.15
N HIS A 123 -1.27 11.70 -8.55
CA HIS A 123 -2.60 11.68 -7.96
C HIS A 123 -3.30 10.33 -8.16
N LEU A 124 -4.33 10.07 -7.35
CA LEU A 124 -5.20 8.92 -7.55
C LEU A 124 -5.83 8.96 -8.96
N PRO A 125 -5.98 7.79 -9.62
CA PRO A 125 -5.88 6.44 -9.09
C PRO A 125 -4.48 5.78 -9.16
N ALA A 126 -3.38 6.51 -9.38
CA ALA A 126 -2.05 5.92 -9.61
C ALA A 126 -1.62 4.89 -8.54
N ALA A 127 -1.82 5.20 -7.25
CA ALA A 127 -1.49 4.28 -6.16
C ALA A 127 -2.26 2.95 -6.24
N TYR A 128 -3.53 2.98 -6.66
CA TYR A 128 -4.35 1.80 -6.85
C TYR A 128 -3.94 0.98 -8.08
N GLU A 129 -3.53 1.67 -9.15
CA GLU A 129 -3.02 1.03 -10.37
C GLU A 129 -1.72 0.30 -10.06
N ASP A 130 -0.75 0.97 -9.43
CA ASP A 130 0.53 0.36 -9.04
C ASP A 130 0.33 -0.85 -8.13
N SER A 131 -0.59 -0.72 -7.16
CA SER A 131 -0.90 -1.80 -6.23
C SER A 131 -1.57 -3.00 -6.92
N TRP A 132 -2.42 -2.74 -7.91
CA TRP A 132 -3.00 -3.78 -8.75
C TRP A 132 -1.94 -4.46 -9.62
N GLU A 133 -1.06 -3.68 -10.25
CA GLU A 133 0.08 -4.20 -11.02
C GLU A 133 1.00 -5.08 -10.16
N GLY A 134 1.28 -4.65 -8.94
CA GLY A 134 2.03 -5.42 -7.96
C GLY A 134 1.38 -6.74 -7.61
N LEU A 135 0.06 -6.77 -7.38
CA LEU A 135 -0.65 -8.04 -7.15
C LEU A 135 -0.61 -8.95 -8.39
N ARG A 136 -0.75 -8.38 -9.61
CA ARG A 136 -0.63 -9.16 -10.86
C ARG A 136 0.76 -9.75 -11.02
N TRP A 137 1.80 -9.02 -10.63
CA TRP A 137 3.17 -9.53 -10.60
C TRP A 137 3.31 -10.67 -9.60
N VAL A 138 2.77 -10.57 -8.37
CA VAL A 138 2.75 -11.71 -7.43
C VAL A 138 1.99 -12.91 -8.04
N ALA A 139 0.86 -12.67 -8.69
CA ALA A 139 0.05 -13.71 -9.33
C ALA A 139 0.79 -14.43 -10.47
N SER A 140 1.67 -13.74 -11.21
CA SER A 140 2.41 -14.34 -12.32
C SER A 140 3.37 -15.45 -11.89
N HIS A 141 3.74 -15.49 -10.60
CA HIS A 141 4.57 -16.53 -9.99
C HIS A 141 3.78 -17.78 -9.59
N ALA A 142 2.45 -17.70 -9.54
CA ALA A 142 1.57 -18.84 -9.26
C ALA A 142 1.39 -19.76 -10.47
N THR A 143 1.51 -19.21 -11.69
CA THR A 143 1.37 -19.95 -12.95
C THR A 143 2.73 -20.41 -13.47
N ALA A 144 2.86 -21.69 -13.83
CA ALA A 144 4.06 -22.21 -14.50
C ALA A 144 4.24 -21.51 -15.86
N GLY A 145 5.09 -20.48 -15.91
CA GLY A 145 5.30 -19.71 -17.15
C GLY A 145 5.83 -18.29 -16.98
N GLY A 146 5.89 -17.73 -15.76
CA GLY A 146 6.56 -16.46 -15.48
C GLY A 146 6.07 -15.29 -16.36
N GLY A 147 4.95 -14.69 -16.01
CA GLY A 147 4.43 -13.54 -16.75
C GLY A 147 5.35 -12.32 -16.63
N GLY A 148 5.86 -11.84 -17.77
CA GLY A 148 6.35 -10.47 -18.07
C GLY A 148 7.53 -9.90 -17.27
N GLY A 149 7.46 -9.93 -15.94
CA GLY A 149 8.35 -9.22 -15.01
C GLY A 149 9.55 -10.01 -14.50
N GLY A 150 9.82 -11.18 -15.07
CA GLY A 150 10.88 -12.08 -14.59
C GLY A 150 10.45 -12.87 -13.35
N ALA A 151 11.04 -14.06 -13.20
CA ALA A 151 10.82 -14.93 -12.05
C ALA A 151 11.61 -14.41 -10.84
N GLU A 152 10.93 -14.13 -9.73
CA GLU A 152 11.53 -13.79 -8.44
C GLU A 152 11.72 -15.06 -7.58
N PRO A 153 12.97 -15.51 -7.35
CA PRO A 153 13.25 -16.77 -6.65
C PRO A 153 12.60 -16.89 -5.28
N TRP A 154 12.57 -15.82 -4.48
CA TRP A 154 12.00 -15.89 -3.13
C TRP A 154 10.51 -16.24 -3.15
N LEU A 155 9.76 -15.69 -4.09
CA LEU A 155 8.35 -15.99 -4.27
C LEU A 155 8.12 -17.42 -4.77
N LEU A 156 8.95 -17.90 -5.70
CA LEU A 156 8.82 -19.26 -6.26
C LEU A 156 9.20 -20.36 -5.26
N GLU A 157 10.29 -20.14 -4.52
CA GLU A 157 10.88 -21.10 -3.59
C GLU A 157 10.10 -21.13 -2.27
N HIS A 158 9.64 -19.98 -1.79
CA HIS A 158 9.03 -19.85 -0.47
C HIS A 158 7.56 -19.48 -0.46
N GLY A 159 6.90 -19.16 -1.59
CA GLY A 159 5.51 -18.70 -1.59
C GLY A 159 4.44 -19.79 -1.81
N VAL A 160 3.37 -19.77 -1.01
CA VAL A 160 2.11 -20.52 -1.22
C VAL A 160 1.05 -19.60 -1.80
N PHE A 161 0.90 -19.60 -3.12
CA PHE A 161 -0.04 -18.74 -3.82
C PHE A 161 -1.52 -19.14 -3.68
N SER A 162 -1.82 -20.33 -3.13
CA SER A 162 -3.17 -20.68 -2.69
C SER A 162 -3.54 -20.11 -1.32
N ARG A 163 -2.61 -19.44 -0.63
CA ARG A 163 -2.81 -18.77 0.67
C ARG A 163 -2.19 -17.39 0.65
N VAL A 164 -2.84 -16.47 -0.06
CA VAL A 164 -2.45 -15.06 -0.17
C VAL A 164 -3.32 -14.21 0.75
N PHE A 165 -2.71 -13.27 1.46
CA PHE A 165 -3.40 -12.27 2.24
C PHE A 165 -3.05 -10.88 1.71
N LEU A 166 -4.05 -10.01 1.66
CA LEU A 166 -3.83 -8.59 1.35
C LEU A 166 -3.85 -7.83 2.67
N ALA A 167 -2.89 -6.94 2.88
CA ALA A 167 -2.75 -6.25 4.15
C ALA A 167 -2.39 -4.78 3.95
N GLY A 168 -2.79 -3.94 4.89
CA GLY A 168 -2.37 -2.54 4.87
C GLY A 168 -2.91 -1.71 6.02
N VAL A 169 -2.29 -0.56 6.21
CA VAL A 169 -2.60 0.38 7.28
C VAL A 169 -3.04 1.71 6.69
N SER A 170 -4.11 2.29 7.22
CA SER A 170 -4.62 3.61 6.77
C SER A 170 -4.95 3.61 5.27
N SER A 171 -4.30 4.47 4.47
CA SER A 171 -4.42 4.46 3.00
C SER A 171 -4.08 3.11 2.39
N GLY A 172 -3.08 2.40 2.93
CA GLY A 172 -2.75 1.05 2.52
C GLY A 172 -3.88 0.05 2.80
N GLY A 173 -4.64 0.26 3.87
CA GLY A 173 -5.83 -0.56 4.15
C GLY A 173 -6.96 -0.31 3.15
N ASN A 174 -7.12 0.94 2.72
CA ASN A 174 -8.03 1.31 1.63
C ASN A 174 -7.59 0.66 0.30
N ILE A 175 -6.30 0.73 -0.05
CA ILE A 175 -5.71 0.06 -1.22
C ILE A 175 -5.94 -1.46 -1.16
N ALA A 176 -5.66 -2.09 -0.02
CA ALA A 176 -5.83 -3.53 0.16
C ALA A 176 -7.28 -3.95 -0.10
N HIS A 177 -8.25 -3.17 0.38
CA HIS A 177 -9.67 -3.39 0.09
C HIS A 177 -9.99 -3.25 -1.41
N TYR A 178 -9.54 -2.16 -2.05
CA TYR A 178 -9.74 -1.95 -3.49
C TYR A 178 -9.17 -3.11 -4.32
N VAL A 179 -7.93 -3.51 -4.05
CA VAL A 179 -7.24 -4.59 -4.75
C VAL A 179 -7.96 -5.93 -4.52
N ALA A 180 -8.44 -6.21 -3.31
CA ALA A 180 -9.22 -7.41 -3.01
C ALA A 180 -10.51 -7.49 -3.84
N THR A 181 -11.28 -6.39 -3.87
CA THR A 181 -12.52 -6.29 -4.64
C THR A 181 -12.25 -6.50 -6.12
N ARG A 182 -11.26 -5.79 -6.68
CA ARG A 182 -10.86 -5.91 -8.09
C ARG A 182 -10.37 -7.31 -8.43
N ALA A 183 -9.62 -7.96 -7.54
CA ALA A 183 -9.20 -9.35 -7.72
C ALA A 183 -10.41 -10.29 -7.78
N GLY A 184 -11.40 -10.13 -6.90
CA GLY A 184 -12.64 -10.90 -6.92
C GLY A 184 -13.39 -10.76 -8.25
N GLU A 185 -13.47 -9.55 -8.81
CA GLU A 185 -14.07 -9.29 -10.12
C GLU A 185 -13.31 -9.95 -11.28
N HIS A 186 -12.01 -10.19 -11.12
CA HIS A 186 -11.13 -10.83 -12.11
C HIS A 186 -10.86 -12.31 -11.80
N GLY A 187 -11.73 -12.98 -11.03
CA GLY A 187 -11.61 -14.41 -10.72
C GLY A 187 -10.39 -14.76 -9.86
N GLY A 188 -9.89 -13.82 -9.07
CA GLY A 188 -8.80 -14.00 -8.11
C GLY A 188 -7.40 -14.02 -8.71
N LEU A 189 -7.22 -13.78 -10.02
CA LEU A 189 -5.92 -13.85 -10.71
C LEU A 189 -5.21 -15.21 -10.60
N GLY A 190 -5.94 -16.29 -10.31
CA GLY A 190 -5.34 -17.59 -10.01
C GLY A 190 -4.69 -17.69 -8.61
N LEU A 191 -4.84 -16.66 -7.78
CA LEU A 191 -4.42 -16.65 -6.38
C LEU A 191 -5.55 -17.14 -5.45
N GLY A 192 -5.18 -17.86 -4.40
CA GLY A 192 -6.07 -18.15 -3.27
C GLY A 192 -6.05 -17.03 -2.24
N ILE A 193 -6.73 -15.92 -2.53
CA ILE A 193 -6.85 -14.79 -1.60
C ILE A 193 -7.71 -15.24 -0.40
N SER A 194 -7.04 -15.50 0.72
CA SER A 194 -7.59 -16.12 1.92
C SER A 194 -8.10 -15.12 2.95
N GLY A 195 -7.70 -13.85 2.86
CA GLY A 195 -8.15 -12.83 3.79
C GLY A 195 -7.57 -11.44 3.55
N LEU A 196 -8.15 -10.48 4.27
CA LEU A 196 -7.79 -9.07 4.26
C LEU A 196 -7.43 -8.64 5.69
N LEU A 197 -6.23 -8.10 5.90
CA LEU A 197 -5.75 -7.61 7.19
C LEU A 197 -5.59 -6.09 7.13
N VAL A 198 -6.59 -5.34 7.58
CA VAL A 198 -6.59 -3.87 7.51
C VAL A 198 -6.63 -3.25 8.90
N VAL A 199 -5.70 -2.33 9.14
CA VAL A 199 -5.64 -1.54 10.37
C VAL A 199 -6.09 -0.13 10.04
N HIS A 200 -7.09 0.38 10.78
CA HIS A 200 -7.71 1.71 10.63
C HIS A 200 -7.87 2.21 9.17
N PRO A 201 -8.48 1.42 8.25
CA PRO A 201 -8.48 1.73 6.82
C PRO A 201 -9.07 3.10 6.51
N TYR A 202 -8.44 3.84 5.60
CA TYR A 202 -8.77 5.22 5.25
C TYR A 202 -10.01 5.29 4.36
N PHE A 203 -11.19 5.32 4.97
CA PHE A 203 -12.47 5.54 4.29
C PHE A 203 -13.13 6.81 4.80
N SER A 204 -13.97 7.42 3.97
CA SER A 204 -14.79 8.56 4.35
C SER A 204 -16.02 8.63 3.45
N GLY A 205 -17.04 9.39 3.84
CA GLY A 205 -18.23 9.65 3.02
C GLY A 205 -18.62 11.12 3.07
N ALA A 206 -19.54 11.58 2.22
CA ALA A 206 -19.97 12.98 2.26
C ALA A 206 -20.82 13.31 3.49
N SER A 207 -21.57 12.33 4.00
CA SER A 207 -22.36 12.47 5.23
C SER A 207 -21.50 12.23 6.47
N ASP A 208 -21.68 13.05 7.49
CA ASP A 208 -21.03 12.89 8.78
C ASP A 208 -21.56 11.64 9.50
N ILE A 209 -20.68 10.88 10.15
CA ILE A 209 -21.05 9.78 11.05
C ILE A 209 -20.55 10.01 12.47
N GLY A 210 -21.40 9.73 13.47
CA GLY A 210 -21.03 9.82 14.89
C GLY A 210 -20.44 11.19 15.26
N GLU A 211 -19.22 11.18 15.79
CA GLU A 211 -18.50 12.38 16.23
C GLU A 211 -17.99 13.27 15.08
N GLU A 212 -18.01 12.81 13.82
CA GLU A 212 -17.73 13.68 12.66
C GLU A 212 -18.72 14.84 12.56
N ALA A 213 -19.95 14.66 13.06
CA ALA A 213 -20.98 15.70 13.06
C ALA A 213 -20.79 16.74 14.20
N THR A 214 -19.92 16.44 15.17
CA THR A 214 -19.72 17.23 16.38
C THR A 214 -18.24 17.52 16.62
N THR A 215 -17.54 16.68 17.36
CA THR A 215 -16.17 16.86 17.83
C THR A 215 -15.17 16.97 16.68
N TRP A 216 -15.35 16.21 15.60
CA TRP A 216 -14.40 16.09 14.50
C TRP A 216 -14.83 16.79 13.21
N LYS A 217 -15.75 17.76 13.33
CA LYS A 217 -16.36 18.39 12.16
C LYS A 217 -15.37 19.17 11.31
N GLU A 218 -14.42 19.85 11.93
CA GLU A 218 -13.38 20.61 11.20
C GLU A 218 -12.37 19.66 10.55
N GLU A 219 -11.95 18.62 11.24
CA GLU A 219 -11.08 17.56 10.73
C GLU A 219 -11.73 16.85 9.54
N LYS A 220 -13.04 16.59 9.62
CA LYS A 220 -13.82 16.00 8.54
C LYS A 220 -13.82 16.89 7.30
N ALA A 221 -14.05 18.19 7.47
CA ALA A 221 -14.02 19.16 6.38
C ALA A 221 -12.62 19.22 5.72
N LYS A 222 -11.56 19.27 6.53
CA LYS A 222 -10.16 19.20 6.07
C LYS A 222 -9.87 17.89 5.34
N GLY A 223 -10.41 16.77 5.81
CA GLY A 223 -10.32 15.47 5.13
C GLY A 223 -10.95 15.49 3.73
N GLY A 224 -12.07 16.20 3.55
CA GLY A 224 -12.67 16.42 2.24
C GLY A 224 -11.83 17.28 1.29
N GLU A 225 -11.17 18.32 1.80
CA GLU A 225 -10.20 19.11 1.03
C GLU A 225 -8.96 18.29 0.67
N PHE A 226 -8.47 17.51 1.62
CA PHE A 226 -7.34 16.61 1.44
C PHE A 226 -7.63 15.54 0.38
N TRP A 227 -8.82 14.95 0.39
CA TRP A 227 -9.26 14.01 -0.65
C TRP A 227 -9.24 14.62 -2.05
N ARG A 228 -9.74 15.86 -2.20
CA ARG A 228 -9.69 16.59 -3.48
C ARG A 228 -8.27 16.93 -3.91
N PHE A 229 -7.37 17.16 -2.95
CA PHE A 229 -5.96 17.38 -3.23
C PHE A 229 -5.27 16.12 -3.78
N ILE A 230 -5.49 14.95 -3.17
CA ILE A 230 -4.86 13.69 -3.62
C ILE A 230 -5.56 13.09 -4.85
N TYR A 231 -6.81 13.46 -5.12
CA TYR A 231 -7.57 13.02 -6.30
C TYR A 231 -8.25 14.21 -7.02
N PRO A 232 -7.48 15.02 -7.76
CA PRO A 232 -8.03 16.10 -8.57
C PRO A 232 -8.97 15.53 -9.63
N GLY A 233 -10.21 16.04 -9.66
CA GLY A 233 -11.28 15.49 -10.50
C GLY A 233 -12.16 14.45 -9.81
N SER A 234 -11.92 14.15 -8.53
CA SER A 234 -12.83 13.30 -7.75
C SER A 234 -14.26 13.85 -7.74
N PRO A 235 -15.30 13.00 -7.89
CA PRO A 235 -16.70 13.39 -7.72
C PRO A 235 -17.07 13.69 -6.25
N GLY A 236 -16.11 13.59 -5.32
CA GLY A 236 -16.30 13.86 -3.89
C GLY A 236 -16.00 12.65 -3.02
N LEU A 237 -16.36 12.73 -1.73
CA LEU A 237 -16.10 11.68 -0.75
C LEU A 237 -17.01 10.45 -0.92
N ASP A 238 -18.14 10.57 -1.61
CA ASP A 238 -18.96 9.40 -1.96
C ASP A 238 -18.45 8.68 -3.23
N ASN A 239 -17.25 9.03 -3.70
CA ASN A 239 -16.54 8.22 -4.70
C ASN A 239 -16.29 6.81 -4.13
N PRO A 240 -16.46 5.72 -4.91
CA PRO A 240 -16.24 4.35 -4.44
C PRO A 240 -14.84 4.05 -3.87
N LEU A 241 -13.81 4.83 -4.24
CA LEU A 241 -12.46 4.72 -3.68
C LEU A 241 -12.38 5.27 -2.25
N SER A 242 -13.28 6.16 -1.83
CA SER A 242 -13.35 6.68 -0.46
C SER A 242 -14.51 6.06 0.34
N ASN A 243 -15.66 5.88 -0.30
CA ASN A 243 -16.88 5.31 0.27
C ASN A 243 -17.35 4.07 -0.54
N PRO A 244 -16.68 2.91 -0.42
CA PRO A 244 -16.93 1.74 -1.27
C PRO A 244 -18.33 1.14 -1.10
N PHE A 245 -19.01 1.45 0.01
CA PHE A 245 -20.36 0.97 0.30
C PHE A 245 -21.45 2.01 0.00
N TYR A 246 -21.08 3.17 -0.57
CA TYR A 246 -22.06 4.15 -0.98
C TYR A 246 -22.97 3.58 -2.07
N GLN A 247 -24.24 3.38 -1.71
CA GLN A 247 -25.29 3.14 -2.68
C GLN A 247 -25.89 4.50 -3.02
N SER A 248 -25.67 4.98 -4.25
CA SER A 248 -26.48 6.09 -4.74
C SER A 248 -27.95 5.68 -4.57
N ARG A 249 -28.77 6.55 -3.98
CA ARG A 249 -30.23 6.34 -4.01
C ARG A 249 -30.58 6.21 -5.49
N ARG A 250 -30.81 4.99 -5.97
CA ARG A 250 -31.35 4.75 -7.30
C ARG A 250 -32.73 5.40 -7.29
N GLY A 251 -32.80 6.59 -7.88
CA GLY A 251 -34.06 7.24 -8.22
C GLY A 251 -34.79 6.48 -9.32
#